data_AF-A0A1M3LR82-F1
#
_entry.id   AF-A0A1M3LR82-F1
#
_cell.length_a   1.000
_cell.length_b   1.000
_cell.length_c   1.000
_cell.angle_alpha   90.00
_cell.angle_beta   90.00
_cell.angle_gamma   90.00
#
_symmetry.space_group_name_H-M   'P 1'
#
loop_
_entity.id
_entity.type
_entity.pdbx_description
1 polymer ?
#
loop_
_entity_poly.entity_id
_entity_poly.type
_entity_poly.pdbx_seq_one_letter_code
_entity_poly.pdbx_strand_id
1 'polypeptide(L)'
;MTMLPIDPRQRRPGFPFQDDFFTLGAPVGPDQPNRREDVIRVETILGNTGHHDLSRTDGPVGYWGQRQEQAVKDWQSQNGLTVDGLLKPGGPTITSLKQAAGGLLGGFTPPSPDEVDQHQSQRMQGEPGILNTRPARLSFPRPAQPLELDEQSQAFNADSARALTRSSVNGDIPRIYGDFAKQAGADAHATLMDLAEQMEAQVGRDRTDQVMHGIVNQLPPDQAKALLGGTMPAVRPLGVRSADLPDDSAVPLFRAAASISHAGTEKSSAQTGMTETQKSESGGNVLSLPIPSTVTPGPIPPMTPEEAKATGGSEPKLSLPMPPPLKSGEGKPLPSDVKPAEPISPSPATQQKPNDTQKSASNQADKGRFDRFATGTFNIEGGYSNDPNDTGGETNHGITKGTLDAYHKKYGGLGESGRSVSVKDLTQDQAQIIYKKEYYDDRRIGEIGDEKTAAHVFDLGVNHSPGAGGKMIQKAVNAVIPDAKLEVDGVVGDKTISAINKATPEQLKAINNAIANEREAYYRFLVERDPRQARFLNGWLKRAGEFRQ
;
A
#
# COMPACT_ATOMS: atom_id res chain seq x y z
N MET A 1 -18.45 34.61 31.12
CA MET A 1 -17.68 33.41 31.51
C MET A 1 -17.28 32.73 30.21
N THR A 2 -16.03 32.93 29.79
CA THR A 2 -15.62 32.69 28.40
C THR A 2 -15.16 31.25 28.21
N MET A 3 -15.74 30.51 27.27
CA MET A 3 -15.19 29.21 26.86
C MET A 3 -13.84 29.44 26.17
N LEU A 4 -12.78 28.86 26.72
CA LEU A 4 -11.50 28.74 26.02
C LEU A 4 -11.60 27.61 24.97
N PRO A 5 -10.89 27.72 23.83
CA PRO A 5 -10.88 26.66 22.82
C PRO A 5 -10.23 25.40 23.37
N ILE A 6 -10.79 24.23 23.01
CA ILE A 6 -10.28 22.93 23.42
C ILE A 6 -9.09 22.57 22.52
N ASP A 7 -7.88 22.49 23.08
CA ASP A 7 -6.72 21.94 22.39
C ASP A 7 -6.87 20.41 22.25
N PRO A 8 -6.93 19.84 21.03
CA PRO A 8 -7.10 18.40 20.84
C PRO A 8 -5.93 17.56 21.36
N ARG A 9 -4.79 18.17 21.73
CA ARG A 9 -3.65 17.47 22.35
C ARG A 9 -3.71 17.41 23.87
N GLN A 10 -4.63 18.14 24.51
CA GLN A 10 -4.75 18.12 25.97
C GLN A 10 -5.55 16.90 26.44
N ARG A 11 -4.81 15.88 26.92
CA ARG A 11 -5.37 14.73 27.64
C ARG A 11 -6.30 15.22 28.75
N ARG A 12 -7.59 14.90 28.69
CA ARG A 12 -8.53 15.21 29.77
C ARG A 12 -8.20 14.36 31.00
N PRO A 13 -7.88 14.95 32.17
CA PRO A 13 -7.69 14.17 33.39
C PRO A 13 -9.01 13.52 33.81
N GLY A 14 -8.96 12.26 34.24
CA GLY A 14 -10.10 11.58 34.89
C GLY A 14 -10.92 10.61 34.03
N PHE A 15 -10.65 10.48 32.72
CA PHE A 15 -11.13 9.34 31.92
C PHE A 15 -9.96 8.38 31.65
N PRO A 16 -9.98 7.13 32.16
CA PRO A 16 -9.10 6.11 31.64
C PRO A 16 -9.57 5.78 30.21
N PHE A 17 -8.71 6.03 29.22
CA PHE A 17 -8.77 5.23 28.01
C PHE A 17 -8.55 3.77 28.43
N GLN A 18 -9.38 2.86 27.92
CA GLN A 18 -9.03 1.44 27.99
C GLN A 18 -8.00 1.22 26.89
N ASP A 19 -6.81 0.78 27.29
CA ASP A 19 -5.65 0.56 26.43
C ASP A 19 -5.80 -0.74 25.61
N ASP A 20 -6.99 -0.96 25.05
CA ASP A 20 -7.34 -2.13 24.23
C ASP A 20 -7.79 -1.73 22.81
N PHE A 21 -7.70 -2.70 21.90
CA PHE A 21 -8.06 -2.52 20.50
C PHE A 21 -9.55 -2.22 20.27
N PHE A 22 -10.44 -2.63 21.18
CA PHE A 22 -11.88 -2.65 20.90
C PHE A 22 -12.66 -1.49 21.54
N THR A 23 -11.97 -0.60 22.26
CA THR A 23 -12.57 0.60 22.86
C THR A 23 -12.21 1.83 22.04
N LEU A 24 -13.15 2.25 21.18
CA LEU A 24 -13.00 3.44 20.32
C LEU A 24 -13.34 4.72 21.09
N GLY A 25 -12.52 5.77 20.95
CA GLY A 25 -12.72 7.08 21.56
C GLY A 25 -13.70 8.00 20.81
N ALA A 26 -14.01 7.68 19.56
CA ALA A 26 -15.00 8.31 18.70
C ALA A 26 -15.55 7.28 17.67
N PRO A 27 -16.64 7.60 16.95
CA PRO A 27 -17.04 6.82 15.79
C PRO A 27 -15.98 6.84 14.67
N VAL A 28 -15.87 5.71 13.98
CA VAL A 28 -15.02 5.50 12.79
C VAL A 28 -15.94 5.02 11.66
N GLY A 29 -15.89 5.65 10.48
CA GLY A 29 -16.85 5.40 9.40
C GLY A 29 -17.00 6.59 8.42
N PRO A 30 -17.92 6.48 7.45
CA PRO A 30 -18.30 7.59 6.57
C PRO A 30 -18.73 8.83 7.37
N ASP A 31 -18.25 10.01 6.96
CA ASP A 31 -18.54 11.32 7.58
C ASP A 31 -18.25 11.42 9.10
N GLN A 32 -17.46 10.50 9.66
CA GLN A 32 -17.09 10.50 11.08
C GLN A 32 -15.79 11.25 11.36
N PRO A 33 -15.51 11.61 12.64
CA PRO A 33 -14.25 12.24 13.03
C PRO A 33 -12.99 11.42 12.70
N ASN A 34 -13.12 10.09 12.57
CA ASN A 34 -12.06 9.19 12.10
C ASN A 34 -10.70 9.46 12.75
N ARG A 35 -10.69 9.55 14.09
CA ARG A 35 -9.46 9.84 14.86
C ARG A 35 -8.41 8.78 14.58
N ARG A 36 -7.15 9.20 14.41
CA ARG A 36 -6.07 8.33 13.96
C ARG A 36 -5.85 7.14 14.89
N GLU A 37 -5.93 7.35 16.21
CA GLU A 37 -5.85 6.29 17.22
C GLU A 37 -7.01 5.28 17.18
N ASP A 38 -8.19 5.69 16.69
CA ASP A 38 -9.34 4.80 16.53
C ASP A 38 -9.31 4.08 15.16
N VAL A 39 -8.79 4.72 14.11
CA VAL A 39 -8.55 4.07 12.81
C VAL A 39 -7.44 3.03 12.90
N ILE A 40 -6.33 3.32 13.60
CA ILE A 40 -5.23 2.34 13.83
C ILE A 40 -5.76 1.06 14.50
N ARG A 41 -6.66 1.21 15.49
CA ARG A 41 -7.35 0.08 16.12
C ARG A 41 -8.15 -0.72 15.10
N VAL A 42 -9.00 -0.05 14.31
CA VAL A 42 -9.89 -0.68 13.33
C VAL A 42 -9.12 -1.39 12.22
N GLU A 43 -8.09 -0.75 11.64
CA GLU A 43 -7.19 -1.38 10.65
C GLU A 43 -6.48 -2.61 11.21
N THR A 44 -5.94 -2.52 12.43
CA THR A 44 -5.28 -3.65 13.09
C THR A 44 -6.23 -4.81 13.31
N ILE A 45 -7.44 -4.53 13.83
CA ILE A 45 -8.46 -5.56 14.03
C ILE A 45 -8.86 -6.22 12.71
N LEU A 46 -9.20 -5.43 11.68
CA LEU A 46 -9.65 -5.95 10.38
C LEU A 46 -8.57 -6.76 9.67
N GLY A 47 -7.29 -6.41 9.83
CA GLY A 47 -6.21 -7.23 9.27
C GLY A 47 -6.01 -8.55 10.00
N ASN A 48 -6.23 -8.58 11.31
CA ASN A 48 -6.22 -9.81 12.11
C ASN A 48 -7.50 -10.66 11.91
N THR A 49 -8.56 -10.13 11.29
CA THR A 49 -9.71 -10.90 10.77
C THR A 49 -9.65 -11.14 9.26
N GLY A 50 -8.54 -10.84 8.58
CA GLY A 50 -8.35 -11.05 7.14
C GLY A 50 -9.15 -10.13 6.21
N HIS A 51 -9.83 -9.12 6.76
CA HIS A 51 -10.65 -8.15 6.02
C HIS A 51 -9.86 -6.93 5.51
N HIS A 52 -8.63 -6.70 6.01
CA HIS A 52 -7.80 -5.58 5.60
C HIS A 52 -6.32 -5.98 5.42
N ASP A 53 -5.77 -5.81 4.22
CA ASP A 53 -4.39 -6.25 3.91
C ASP A 53 -3.33 -5.30 4.49
N LEU A 54 -2.97 -5.53 5.76
CA LEU A 54 -1.88 -4.86 6.45
C LEU A 54 -0.49 -5.19 5.87
N SER A 55 -0.34 -6.26 5.07
CA SER A 55 0.96 -6.57 4.45
C SER A 55 1.31 -5.58 3.34
N ARG A 56 0.29 -5.11 2.60
CA ARG A 56 0.42 -4.12 1.52
C ARG A 56 0.82 -2.71 2.00
N THR A 57 0.60 -2.40 3.28
CA THR A 57 0.88 -1.09 3.89
C THR A 57 2.03 -1.11 4.90
N ASP A 58 2.70 -2.25 5.11
CA ASP A 58 3.63 -2.45 6.22
C ASP A 58 2.97 -2.09 7.58
N GLY A 59 1.88 -2.77 7.92
CA GLY A 59 1.11 -2.54 9.15
C GLY A 59 0.03 -1.46 9.01
N PRO A 60 -0.59 -1.03 10.13
CA PRO A 60 -1.60 0.02 10.13
C PRO A 60 -0.99 1.38 9.75
N VAL A 61 -1.83 2.30 9.31
CA VAL A 61 -1.45 3.66 8.88
C VAL A 61 -2.29 4.75 9.57
N GLY A 62 -3.53 4.42 9.93
CA GLY A 62 -4.41 5.27 10.74
C GLY A 62 -5.18 6.32 9.95
N TYR A 63 -5.49 6.08 8.67
CA TYR A 63 -6.24 7.02 7.83
C TYR A 63 -7.44 6.35 7.18
N TRP A 64 -8.65 6.83 7.51
CA TRP A 64 -9.88 6.32 6.91
C TRP A 64 -9.99 6.66 5.41
N GLY A 65 -10.46 5.68 4.63
CA GLY A 65 -10.74 5.77 3.21
C GLY A 65 -11.55 4.55 2.73
N GLN A 66 -11.83 4.45 1.43
CA GLN A 66 -12.73 3.42 0.90
C GLN A 66 -12.30 1.97 1.20
N ARG A 67 -11.01 1.68 1.42
CA ARG A 67 -10.52 0.33 1.74
C ARG A 67 -10.91 -0.11 3.14
N GLN A 68 -10.80 0.79 4.11
CA GLN A 68 -11.24 0.57 5.49
C GLN A 68 -12.77 0.52 5.54
N GLU A 69 -13.45 1.40 4.80
CA GLU A 69 -14.92 1.40 4.70
C GLU A 69 -15.47 0.10 4.08
N GLN A 70 -14.88 -0.37 2.98
CA GLN A 70 -15.29 -1.63 2.34
C GLN A 70 -15.01 -2.82 3.25
N ALA A 71 -13.83 -2.90 3.87
CA ALA A 71 -13.51 -3.96 4.84
C ALA A 71 -14.51 -4.04 6.00
N VAL A 72 -15.03 -2.89 6.47
CA VAL A 72 -16.07 -2.83 7.51
C VAL A 72 -17.44 -3.23 6.98
N LYS A 73 -17.80 -2.81 5.76
CA LYS A 73 -19.05 -3.23 5.09
C LYS A 73 -19.06 -4.73 4.80
N ASP A 74 -17.93 -5.30 4.38
CA ASP A 74 -17.74 -6.73 4.15
C ASP A 74 -17.88 -7.51 5.46
N TRP A 75 -17.27 -7.02 6.56
CA TRP A 75 -17.45 -7.60 7.89
C TRP A 75 -18.92 -7.56 8.32
N GLN A 76 -19.57 -6.41 8.19
CA GLN A 76 -20.97 -6.22 8.56
C GLN A 76 -21.88 -7.15 7.77
N SER A 77 -21.67 -7.27 6.45
CA SER A 77 -22.44 -8.15 5.58
C SER A 77 -22.27 -9.63 5.95
N GLN A 78 -21.04 -10.07 6.23
CA GLN A 78 -20.76 -11.46 6.62
C GLN A 78 -21.32 -11.82 8.00
N ASN A 79 -21.41 -10.84 8.91
CA ASN A 79 -21.88 -11.04 10.30
C ASN A 79 -23.35 -10.66 10.53
N GLY A 80 -24.13 -10.40 9.46
CA GLY A 80 -25.56 -10.09 9.57
C GLY A 80 -25.88 -8.74 10.25
N LEU A 81 -24.96 -7.78 10.17
CA LEU A 81 -25.09 -6.44 10.75
C LEU A 81 -25.59 -5.43 9.72
N THR A 82 -26.00 -4.24 10.18
CA THR A 82 -26.26 -3.10 9.30
C THR A 82 -25.01 -2.76 8.48
N VAL A 83 -25.11 -2.78 7.15
CA VAL A 83 -23.99 -2.50 6.23
C VAL A 83 -23.89 -0.99 5.97
N ASP A 84 -23.46 -0.25 6.99
CA ASP A 84 -23.31 1.22 6.97
C ASP A 84 -21.85 1.71 6.96
N GLY A 85 -20.87 0.79 7.09
CA GLY A 85 -19.44 1.11 7.19
C GLY A 85 -19.04 1.74 8.52
N LEU A 86 -19.92 1.73 9.54
CA LEU A 86 -19.79 2.52 10.75
C LEU A 86 -19.50 1.67 11.99
N LEU A 87 -18.45 2.06 12.72
CA LEU A 87 -18.15 1.58 14.07
C LEU A 87 -18.44 2.69 15.07
N LYS A 88 -19.50 2.52 15.87
CA LYS A 88 -19.79 3.36 17.03
C LYS A 88 -19.06 2.78 18.26
N PRO A 89 -18.54 3.60 19.19
CA PRO A 89 -18.04 3.11 20.48
C PRO A 89 -19.09 2.22 21.17
N GLY A 90 -18.71 1.00 21.55
CA GLY A 90 -19.64 0.00 22.12
C GLY A 90 -20.75 -0.50 21.19
N GLY A 91 -20.70 -0.19 19.89
CA GLY A 91 -21.69 -0.60 18.90
C GLY A 91 -21.56 -2.05 18.43
N PRO A 92 -22.55 -2.56 17.68
CA PRO A 92 -22.59 -3.96 17.24
C PRO A 92 -21.37 -4.34 16.38
N THR A 93 -20.92 -3.46 15.47
CA THR A 93 -19.75 -3.71 14.61
C THR A 93 -18.48 -4.00 15.41
N ILE A 94 -18.14 -3.14 16.39
CA ILE A 94 -16.93 -3.33 17.20
C ILE A 94 -17.08 -4.46 18.24
N THR A 95 -18.30 -4.74 18.70
CA THR A 95 -18.60 -5.88 19.58
C THR A 95 -18.42 -7.22 18.86
N SER A 96 -18.93 -7.33 17.63
CA SER A 96 -18.76 -8.50 16.76
C SER A 96 -17.28 -8.72 16.43
N LEU A 97 -16.54 -7.66 16.07
CA LEU A 97 -15.09 -7.73 15.88
C LEU A 97 -14.33 -8.14 17.16
N LYS A 98 -14.78 -7.70 18.35
CA LYS A 98 -14.22 -8.11 19.65
C LYS A 98 -14.44 -9.59 19.95
N GLN A 99 -15.56 -10.18 19.51
CA GLN A 99 -15.81 -11.62 19.65
C GLN A 99 -14.86 -12.45 18.76
N ALA A 100 -14.55 -11.97 17.55
CA ALA A 100 -13.68 -12.69 16.61
C ALA A 100 -12.17 -12.52 16.93
N ALA A 101 -11.69 -11.29 17.10
CA ALA A 101 -10.27 -10.98 17.28
C ALA A 101 -9.83 -10.87 18.76
N GLY A 102 -10.77 -10.88 19.72
CA GLY A 102 -10.48 -10.62 21.14
C GLY A 102 -9.56 -11.66 21.80
N GLY A 103 -9.53 -12.90 21.31
CA GLY A 103 -8.59 -13.93 21.77
C GLY A 103 -7.17 -13.80 21.22
N LEU A 104 -6.98 -12.99 20.16
CA LEU A 104 -5.70 -12.80 19.47
C LEU A 104 -5.05 -11.44 19.79
N LEU A 105 -5.87 -10.39 19.90
CA LEU A 105 -5.44 -9.03 20.26
C LEU A 105 -5.69 -8.70 21.75
N GLY A 106 -6.31 -9.59 22.51
CA GLY A 106 -6.52 -9.43 23.94
C GLY A 106 -5.20 -9.42 24.71
N GLY A 107 -4.99 -8.39 25.54
CA GLY A 107 -3.75 -8.19 26.30
C GLY A 107 -2.69 -7.35 25.59
N PHE A 108 -2.86 -7.04 24.30
CA PHE A 108 -1.97 -6.12 23.57
C PHE A 108 -2.50 -4.69 23.61
N THR A 109 -1.63 -3.75 23.97
CA THR A 109 -1.91 -2.30 23.88
C THR A 109 -1.75 -1.83 22.44
N PRO A 110 -2.71 -1.11 21.84
CA PRO A 110 -2.56 -0.54 20.49
C PRO A 110 -1.29 0.31 20.32
N PRO A 111 -0.68 0.36 19.13
CA PRO A 111 0.35 1.35 18.84
C PRO A 111 -0.27 2.74 18.75
N SER A 112 0.44 3.74 19.26
CA SER A 112 0.09 5.14 19.13
C SER A 112 0.30 5.65 17.69
N PRO A 113 -0.34 6.78 17.31
CA PRO A 113 -0.11 7.43 16.02
C PRO A 113 1.38 7.71 15.73
N ASP A 114 2.14 8.07 16.76
CA ASP A 114 3.57 8.38 16.67
C ASP A 114 4.42 7.12 16.47
N GLU A 115 4.07 6.00 17.12
CA GLU A 115 4.70 4.69 16.88
C GLU A 115 4.41 4.16 15.46
N VAL A 116 3.21 4.42 14.92
CA VAL A 116 2.88 4.12 13.53
C VAL A 116 3.71 4.98 12.55
N ASP A 117 3.86 6.28 12.81
CA ASP A 117 4.74 7.13 11.98
C ASP A 117 6.22 6.72 12.09
N GLN A 118 6.70 6.33 13.28
CA GLN A 118 8.04 5.76 13.46
C GLN A 118 8.21 4.47 12.66
N HIS A 119 7.24 3.55 12.71
CA HIS A 119 7.28 2.30 11.97
C HIS A 119 7.40 2.55 10.46
N GLN A 120 6.50 3.37 9.91
CA GLN A 120 6.50 3.73 8.48
C GLN A 120 7.79 4.44 8.06
N SER A 121 8.36 5.28 8.94
CA SER A 121 9.64 5.95 8.72
C SER A 121 10.84 4.99 8.69
N GLN A 122 10.88 3.99 9.58
CA GLN A 122 11.90 2.94 9.56
C GLN A 122 11.80 2.08 8.29
N ARG A 123 10.58 1.61 7.95
CA ARG A 123 10.34 0.82 6.73
C ARG A 123 10.73 1.60 5.46
N MET A 124 10.57 2.92 5.44
CA MET A 124 11.04 3.80 4.36
C MET A 124 12.57 3.87 4.22
N GLN A 125 13.32 3.68 5.30
CA GLN A 125 14.79 3.70 5.30
C GLN A 125 15.39 2.32 4.97
N GLY A 126 14.56 1.31 4.71
CA GLY A 126 14.97 -0.10 4.57
C GLY A 126 15.18 -0.81 5.92
N GLU A 127 14.96 -0.12 7.04
CA GLU A 127 15.21 -0.62 8.39
C GLU A 127 14.08 -1.53 8.90
N PRO A 128 14.36 -2.41 9.88
CA PRO A 128 13.34 -3.12 10.64
C PRO A 128 12.42 -2.15 11.38
N GLY A 129 11.11 -2.27 11.13
CA GLY A 129 10.11 -1.43 11.79
C GLY A 129 9.62 -2.02 13.12
N ILE A 130 9.22 -1.16 14.07
CA ILE A 130 8.78 -1.58 15.43
C ILE A 130 7.47 -2.39 15.55
N LEU A 131 6.69 -2.57 14.47
CA LEU A 131 5.42 -3.30 14.46
C LEU A 131 5.55 -4.61 13.67
N ASN A 132 4.79 -5.62 14.07
CA ASN A 132 4.81 -6.92 13.42
C ASN A 132 3.94 -6.92 12.14
N THR A 133 4.58 -7.10 10.98
CA THR A 133 3.93 -7.08 9.65
C THR A 133 3.90 -8.46 8.95
N ARG A 134 4.30 -9.51 9.69
CA ARG A 134 4.45 -10.89 9.19
C ARG A 134 3.76 -11.92 10.09
N PRO A 135 3.36 -13.09 9.55
CA PRO A 135 2.90 -14.20 10.37
C PRO A 135 4.06 -14.87 11.13
N ALA A 136 3.73 -15.90 11.92
CA ALA A 136 4.72 -16.74 12.60
C ALA A 136 5.61 -17.49 11.60
N ARG A 137 6.89 -17.71 11.92
CA ARG A 137 7.77 -18.54 11.08
C ARG A 137 7.23 -19.96 10.90
N LEU A 138 7.14 -20.40 9.64
CA LEU A 138 6.95 -21.81 9.31
C LEU A 138 8.31 -22.53 9.24
N SER A 139 8.35 -23.78 9.71
CA SER A 139 9.54 -24.62 9.63
C SER A 139 9.14 -26.03 9.19
N PHE A 140 9.59 -26.41 8.00
CA PHE A 140 9.26 -27.66 7.35
C PHE A 140 10.37 -28.71 7.59
N PRO A 141 10.03 -30.01 7.69
CA PRO A 141 11.04 -31.06 7.77
C PRO A 141 11.74 -31.21 6.42
N ARG A 142 13.07 -31.02 6.35
CA ARG A 142 13.84 -31.32 5.13
C ARG A 142 13.72 -32.83 4.83
N PRO A 143 13.31 -33.23 3.61
CA PRO A 143 13.19 -34.63 3.24
C PRO A 143 14.53 -35.38 3.35
N ALA A 144 14.46 -36.68 3.63
CA ALA A 144 15.63 -37.52 3.89
C ALA A 144 16.43 -37.90 2.64
N GLN A 145 15.90 -37.61 1.44
CA GLN A 145 16.58 -37.71 0.16
C GLN A 145 16.43 -36.39 -0.60
N PRO A 146 17.30 -36.07 -1.57
CA PRO A 146 17.12 -34.92 -2.45
C PRO A 146 15.74 -34.94 -3.12
N LEU A 147 15.19 -33.75 -3.35
CA LEU A 147 13.93 -33.60 -4.07
C LEU A 147 14.20 -33.70 -5.57
N GLU A 148 14.03 -34.89 -6.13
CA GLU A 148 13.95 -35.07 -7.59
C GLU A 148 12.62 -34.53 -8.11
N LEU A 149 12.53 -33.20 -8.16
CA LEU A 149 11.61 -32.49 -9.02
C LEU A 149 12.14 -32.47 -10.45
N ASP A 150 11.21 -32.39 -11.39
CA ASP A 150 11.51 -32.27 -12.80
C ASP A 150 11.79 -30.83 -13.24
N GLU A 151 12.42 -30.68 -14.41
CA GLU A 151 12.79 -29.38 -14.99
C GLU A 151 11.61 -28.40 -15.11
N GLN A 152 10.39 -28.88 -15.38
CA GLN A 152 9.24 -28.01 -15.60
C GLN A 152 8.57 -27.58 -14.30
N SER A 153 8.49 -28.47 -13.30
CA SER A 153 8.11 -28.11 -11.92
C SER A 153 9.11 -27.10 -11.33
N GLN A 154 10.42 -27.35 -11.47
CA GLN A 154 11.47 -26.43 -11.02
C GLN A 154 11.37 -25.06 -11.72
N ALA A 155 11.16 -25.05 -13.04
CA ALA A 155 10.99 -23.80 -13.80
C ALA A 155 9.70 -23.05 -13.42
N PHE A 156 8.60 -23.76 -13.19
CA PHE A 156 7.33 -23.16 -12.76
C PHE A 156 7.42 -22.56 -11.35
N ASN A 157 8.10 -23.25 -10.42
CA ASN A 157 8.45 -22.72 -9.11
C ASN A 157 9.36 -21.48 -9.22
N ALA A 158 10.37 -21.53 -10.10
CA ALA A 158 11.31 -20.43 -10.34
C ALA A 158 10.61 -19.17 -10.88
N ASP A 159 9.72 -19.33 -11.86
CA ASP A 159 8.95 -18.22 -12.42
C ASP A 159 7.83 -17.73 -11.49
N SER A 160 7.31 -18.59 -10.60
CA SER A 160 6.42 -18.19 -9.51
C SER A 160 7.13 -17.28 -8.51
N ALA A 161 8.32 -17.68 -8.02
CA ALA A 161 9.14 -16.85 -7.15
C ALA A 161 9.58 -15.54 -7.85
N ARG A 162 9.93 -15.61 -9.15
CA ARG A 162 10.24 -14.44 -10.00
C ARG A 162 9.03 -13.57 -10.31
N ALA A 163 7.79 -14.06 -10.19
CA ALA A 163 6.60 -13.22 -10.28
C ALA A 163 6.44 -12.37 -9.02
N LEU A 164 6.79 -12.91 -7.84
CA LEU A 164 6.75 -12.17 -6.58
C LEU A 164 7.78 -11.03 -6.54
N THR A 165 8.97 -11.18 -7.12
CA THR A 165 9.95 -10.06 -7.19
C THR A 165 9.47 -8.84 -7.99
N ARG A 166 8.48 -9.03 -8.88
CA ARG A 166 7.92 -8.00 -9.79
C ARG A 166 6.57 -7.44 -9.34
N SER A 167 6.11 -7.81 -8.14
CA SER A 167 4.79 -7.46 -7.58
C SER A 167 4.92 -7.17 -6.09
N SER A 168 4.10 -6.28 -5.52
CA SER A 168 3.97 -6.15 -4.06
C SER A 168 2.84 -7.01 -3.45
N VAL A 169 2.04 -7.68 -4.28
CA VAL A 169 0.97 -8.60 -3.84
C VAL A 169 1.34 -10.04 -4.20
N ASN A 170 0.84 -11.01 -3.42
CA ASN A 170 1.12 -12.43 -3.64
C ASN A 170 0.29 -13.06 -4.79
N GLY A 171 -0.78 -12.38 -5.23
CA GLY A 171 -1.59 -12.79 -6.38
C GLY A 171 -2.24 -14.16 -6.19
N ASP A 172 -2.42 -14.87 -7.29
CA ASP A 172 -3.04 -16.21 -7.31
C ASP A 172 -2.10 -17.34 -6.83
N ILE A 173 -0.83 -17.06 -6.55
CA ILE A 173 0.18 -18.07 -6.18
C ILE A 173 -0.25 -18.92 -4.99
N PRO A 174 -0.66 -18.37 -3.83
CA PRO A 174 -1.10 -19.19 -2.70
C PRO A 174 -2.29 -20.10 -3.06
N ARG A 175 -3.22 -19.61 -3.89
CA ARG A 175 -4.39 -20.37 -4.34
C ARG A 175 -3.98 -21.53 -5.26
N ILE A 176 -3.15 -21.27 -6.27
CA ILE A 176 -2.70 -22.28 -7.24
C ILE A 176 -1.96 -23.42 -6.54
N TYR A 177 -0.99 -23.12 -5.67
CA TYR A 177 -0.24 -24.14 -4.94
C TYR A 177 -1.08 -24.82 -3.85
N GLY A 178 -2.04 -24.11 -3.24
CA GLY A 178 -3.05 -24.71 -2.35
C GLY A 178 -3.96 -25.70 -3.07
N ASP A 179 -4.48 -25.34 -4.25
CA ASP A 179 -5.33 -26.19 -5.09
C ASP A 179 -4.57 -27.42 -5.62
N PHE A 180 -3.32 -27.25 -6.06
CA PHE A 180 -2.41 -28.33 -6.41
C PHE A 180 -2.16 -29.28 -5.21
N ALA A 181 -1.83 -28.74 -4.04
CA ALA A 181 -1.51 -29.54 -2.87
C ALA A 181 -2.71 -30.32 -2.31
N LYS A 182 -3.94 -29.77 -2.38
CA LYS A 182 -5.17 -30.53 -2.08
C LYS A 182 -5.29 -31.78 -2.94
N GLN A 183 -4.91 -31.70 -4.22
CA GLN A 183 -5.04 -32.77 -5.22
C GLN A 183 -3.90 -33.80 -5.14
N ALA A 184 -2.65 -33.34 -5.08
CA ALA A 184 -1.47 -34.21 -5.05
C ALA A 184 -1.11 -34.74 -3.64
N GLY A 185 -1.63 -34.13 -2.57
CA GLY A 185 -1.49 -34.63 -1.21
C GLY A 185 -0.04 -34.74 -0.74
N ALA A 186 0.45 -35.96 -0.55
CA ALA A 186 1.85 -36.21 -0.14
C ALA A 186 2.85 -35.84 -1.25
N ASP A 187 2.51 -36.07 -2.52
CA ASP A 187 3.40 -35.86 -3.66
C ASP A 187 3.67 -34.36 -3.89
N ALA A 188 2.78 -33.48 -3.39
CA ALA A 188 2.97 -32.04 -3.41
C ALA A 188 4.15 -31.55 -2.55
N HIS A 189 4.62 -32.36 -1.59
CA HIS A 189 5.64 -31.94 -0.63
C HIS A 189 6.93 -31.48 -1.34
N ALA A 190 7.36 -32.20 -2.39
CA ALA A 190 8.55 -31.85 -3.16
C ALA A 190 8.43 -30.44 -3.77
N THR A 191 7.36 -30.21 -4.53
CA THR A 191 7.11 -28.93 -5.23
C THR A 191 6.98 -27.77 -4.26
N LEU A 192 6.37 -27.98 -3.09
CA LEU A 192 6.20 -26.94 -2.08
C LEU A 192 7.49 -26.59 -1.32
N MET A 193 8.37 -27.56 -1.07
CA MET A 193 9.67 -27.26 -0.43
C MET A 193 10.58 -26.48 -1.37
N ASP A 194 10.69 -26.90 -2.63
CA ASP A 194 11.47 -26.18 -3.65
C ASP A 194 10.92 -24.77 -3.89
N LEU A 195 9.60 -24.62 -4.01
CA LEU A 195 8.97 -23.29 -4.09
C LEU A 195 9.36 -22.41 -2.89
N ALA A 196 9.35 -22.96 -1.68
CA ALA A 196 9.72 -22.22 -0.47
C ALA A 196 11.21 -21.81 -0.47
N GLU A 197 12.12 -22.70 -0.88
CA GLU A 197 13.56 -22.41 -1.00
C GLU A 197 13.83 -21.34 -2.09
N GLN A 198 13.17 -21.46 -3.24
CA GLN A 198 13.25 -20.48 -4.33
C GLN A 198 12.64 -19.12 -3.97
N MET A 199 11.56 -19.08 -3.17
CA MET A 199 11.01 -17.83 -2.64
C MET A 199 11.91 -17.19 -1.58
N GLU A 200 12.49 -17.98 -0.65
CA GLU A 200 13.38 -17.43 0.39
C GLU A 200 14.63 -16.81 -0.24
N ALA A 201 15.15 -17.42 -1.31
CA ALA A 201 16.28 -16.88 -2.08
C ALA A 201 15.94 -15.64 -2.93
N GLN A 202 14.71 -15.50 -3.46
CA GLN A 202 14.34 -14.41 -4.39
C GLN A 202 13.61 -13.22 -3.76
N VAL A 203 12.72 -13.46 -2.79
CA VAL A 203 11.89 -12.42 -2.13
C VAL A 203 12.09 -12.37 -0.61
N GLY A 204 13.00 -13.18 -0.08
CA GLY A 204 13.35 -13.18 1.32
C GLY A 204 12.32 -13.84 2.23
N ARG A 205 12.69 -13.90 3.51
CA ARG A 205 12.04 -14.74 4.51
C ARG A 205 10.57 -14.38 4.76
N ASP A 206 10.30 -13.11 5.06
CA ASP A 206 8.99 -12.67 5.55
C ASP A 206 7.87 -12.91 4.53
N ARG A 207 8.17 -12.70 3.24
CA ARG A 207 7.22 -12.94 2.16
C ARG A 207 7.05 -14.41 1.81
N THR A 208 8.11 -15.20 1.99
CA THR A 208 8.03 -16.67 1.91
C THR A 208 7.07 -17.21 2.97
N ASP A 209 7.17 -16.75 4.22
CA ASP A 209 6.19 -17.10 5.26
C ASP A 209 4.77 -16.67 4.87
N GLN A 210 4.56 -15.44 4.38
CA GLN A 210 3.23 -14.97 3.95
C GLN A 210 2.60 -15.86 2.87
N VAL A 211 3.35 -16.23 1.82
CA VAL A 211 2.87 -17.10 0.75
C VAL A 211 2.62 -18.53 1.27
N MET A 212 3.55 -19.09 2.04
CA MET A 212 3.42 -20.45 2.56
C MET A 212 2.30 -20.59 3.59
N HIS A 213 2.04 -19.59 4.43
CA HIS A 213 0.81 -19.54 5.25
C HIS A 213 -0.45 -19.53 4.39
N GLY A 214 -0.46 -18.74 3.32
CA GLY A 214 -1.57 -18.71 2.36
C GLY A 214 -1.84 -20.05 1.68
N ILE A 215 -0.80 -20.87 1.44
CA ILE A 215 -0.92 -22.24 0.92
C ILE A 215 -1.42 -23.18 2.02
N VAL A 216 -0.74 -23.23 3.16
CA VAL A 216 -1.00 -24.16 4.28
C VAL A 216 -2.41 -24.01 4.83
N ASN A 217 -2.90 -22.78 4.99
CA ASN A 217 -4.23 -22.49 5.53
C ASN A 217 -5.40 -22.91 4.62
N GLN A 218 -5.13 -23.34 3.38
CA GLN A 218 -6.13 -23.93 2.49
C GLN A 218 -6.18 -25.47 2.54
N LEU A 219 -5.21 -26.12 3.19
CA LEU A 219 -5.12 -27.58 3.20
C LEU A 219 -6.03 -28.18 4.29
N PRO A 220 -6.60 -29.38 4.07
CA PRO A 220 -7.16 -30.20 5.15
C PRO A 220 -6.18 -30.32 6.33
N PRO A 221 -6.65 -30.33 7.59
CA PRO A 221 -5.76 -30.30 8.77
C PRO A 221 -4.68 -31.38 8.78
N ASP A 222 -4.98 -32.59 8.31
CA ASP A 222 -4.00 -33.69 8.24
C ASP A 222 -2.95 -33.48 7.12
N GLN A 223 -3.33 -32.88 5.98
CA GLN A 223 -2.37 -32.49 4.93
C GLN A 223 -1.46 -31.35 5.40
N ALA A 224 -2.03 -30.31 6.05
CA ALA A 224 -1.25 -29.23 6.66
C ALA A 224 -0.26 -29.77 7.71
N LYS A 225 -0.72 -30.69 8.57
CA LYS A 225 0.10 -31.34 9.60
C LYS A 225 1.20 -32.24 9.02
N ALA A 226 0.93 -32.95 7.94
CA ALA A 226 1.91 -33.76 7.23
C ALA A 226 2.99 -32.88 6.56
N LEU A 227 2.59 -31.82 5.87
CA LEU A 227 3.48 -30.87 5.21
C LEU A 227 4.42 -30.15 6.20
N LEU A 228 3.87 -29.70 7.33
CA LEU A 228 4.64 -29.07 8.42
C LEU A 228 5.41 -30.06 9.30
N GLY A 229 5.17 -31.38 9.16
CA GLY A 229 5.65 -32.40 10.08
C GLY A 229 5.31 -32.11 11.56
N GLY A 230 4.15 -31.52 11.83
CA GLY A 230 3.77 -30.95 13.13
C GLY A 230 2.53 -30.07 13.05
N THR A 231 2.10 -29.48 14.18
CA THR A 231 0.99 -28.51 14.20
C THR A 231 1.41 -27.16 13.62
N MET A 232 0.45 -26.42 13.04
CA MET A 232 0.64 -25.02 12.65
C MET A 232 1.02 -24.19 13.90
N PRO A 233 1.99 -23.26 13.82
CA PRO A 233 2.31 -22.36 14.93
C PRO A 233 1.11 -21.52 15.37
N ALA A 234 1.17 -20.96 16.58
CA ALA A 234 0.16 -20.01 17.04
C ALA A 234 0.09 -18.79 16.10
N VAL A 235 -1.11 -18.26 15.89
CA VAL A 235 -1.33 -17.08 15.05
C VAL A 235 -0.58 -15.89 15.65
N ARG A 236 0.33 -15.29 14.88
CA ARG A 236 1.10 -14.11 15.27
C ARG A 236 0.32 -12.86 14.87
N PRO A 237 -0.13 -12.01 15.81
CA PRO A 237 -0.95 -10.86 15.46
C PRO A 237 -0.17 -9.82 14.67
N LEU A 238 -0.81 -9.25 13.65
CA LEU A 238 -0.28 -8.15 12.85
C LEU A 238 -0.57 -6.80 13.54
N GLY A 239 0.26 -5.79 13.30
CA GLY A 239 0.03 -4.41 13.75
C GLY A 239 0.30 -4.12 15.23
N VAL A 240 0.56 -5.13 16.07
CA VAL A 240 1.10 -4.95 17.43
C VAL A 240 2.61 -4.71 17.40
N ARG A 241 3.24 -4.27 18.50
CA ARG A 241 4.70 -4.08 18.55
C ARG A 241 5.42 -5.41 18.43
N SER A 242 6.51 -5.44 17.66
CA SER A 242 7.37 -6.62 17.51
C SER A 242 8.00 -7.06 18.84
N ALA A 243 8.21 -6.11 19.77
CA ALA A 243 8.75 -6.37 21.10
C ALA A 243 7.73 -6.96 22.10
N ASP A 244 6.43 -6.85 21.82
CA ASP A 244 5.36 -7.43 22.67
C ASP A 244 5.16 -8.93 22.36
N LEU A 245 5.89 -9.48 21.39
CA LEU A 245 5.71 -10.84 20.85
C LEU A 245 6.91 -11.76 21.12
N PRO A 246 6.69 -13.08 21.23
CA PRO A 246 7.78 -14.05 21.22
C PRO A 246 8.68 -13.89 19.99
N ASP A 247 9.99 -13.95 20.18
CA ASP A 247 10.92 -13.97 19.07
C ASP A 247 10.93 -15.35 18.41
N ASP A 248 10.66 -15.37 17.10
CA ASP A 248 10.74 -16.52 16.22
C ASP A 248 11.79 -16.32 15.11
N SER A 249 12.62 -15.26 15.18
CA SER A 249 13.62 -14.92 14.17
C SER A 249 14.60 -16.05 13.85
N ALA A 250 14.95 -16.86 14.85
CA ALA A 250 15.87 -18.00 14.75
C ALA A 250 15.25 -19.29 14.18
N VAL A 251 13.96 -19.31 13.83
CA VAL A 251 13.28 -20.49 13.27
C VAL A 251 13.60 -20.63 11.77
N PRO A 252 14.29 -21.70 11.33
CA PRO A 252 14.71 -21.87 9.94
C PRO A 252 13.59 -22.40 9.05
N LEU A 253 13.66 -22.16 7.73
CA LEU A 253 12.71 -22.70 6.75
C LEU A 253 12.67 -24.23 6.78
N PHE A 254 13.85 -24.83 6.84
CA PHE A 254 14.04 -26.26 6.86
C PHE A 254 14.73 -26.66 8.16
N ARG A 255 14.05 -27.48 8.95
CA ARG A 255 14.65 -28.24 10.06
C ARG A 255 15.07 -29.62 9.57
N ALA A 256 16.01 -30.27 10.26
CA ALA A 256 16.28 -31.68 10.00
C ALA A 256 14.98 -32.50 10.15
N ALA A 257 14.78 -33.51 9.30
CA ALA A 257 13.73 -34.50 9.53
C ALA A 257 13.93 -35.10 10.93
N ALA A 258 12.87 -35.09 11.73
CA ALA A 258 12.89 -35.81 13.00
C ALA A 258 13.06 -37.30 12.68
N SER A 259 14.13 -37.92 13.20
CA SER A 259 14.31 -39.36 13.14
C SER A 259 13.06 -40.02 13.72
N ILE A 260 12.27 -40.69 12.87
CA ILE A 260 11.13 -41.48 13.33
C ILE A 260 11.70 -42.71 14.05
N SER A 261 11.99 -42.54 15.33
CA SER A 261 12.07 -43.67 16.25
C SER A 261 10.75 -44.41 16.13
N HIS A 262 10.80 -45.62 15.59
CA HIS A 262 9.73 -46.57 15.87
C HIS A 262 9.63 -46.66 17.38
N ALA A 263 8.50 -46.22 17.94
CA ALA A 263 8.21 -46.31 19.36
C ALA A 263 8.05 -47.78 19.72
N GLY A 264 9.18 -48.46 19.94
CA GLY A 264 9.22 -49.82 20.45
C GLY A 264 8.44 -49.86 21.76
N THR A 265 7.55 -50.85 21.88
CA THR A 265 6.54 -50.93 22.93
C THR A 265 7.17 -50.80 24.32
N GLU A 266 7.06 -49.62 24.95
CA GLU A 266 7.48 -49.41 26.33
C GLU A 266 6.55 -50.21 27.26
N LYS A 267 6.95 -51.44 27.55
CA LYS A 267 6.34 -52.24 28.61
C LYS A 267 6.64 -51.57 29.95
N SER A 268 5.59 -51.01 30.56
CA SER A 268 5.64 -50.58 31.95
C SER A 268 6.17 -51.70 32.85
N SER A 269 7.27 -51.42 33.54
CA SER A 269 7.96 -52.37 34.42
C SER A 269 7.29 -52.42 35.81
N ALA A 270 6.17 -53.12 35.91
CA ALA A 270 5.55 -53.49 37.18
C ALA A 270 6.05 -54.88 37.63
N GLN A 271 6.70 -54.97 38.79
CA GLN A 271 7.43 -56.16 39.25
C GLN A 271 6.68 -56.90 40.37
N THR A 272 5.86 -57.90 40.02
CA THR A 272 5.24 -58.83 40.99
C THR A 272 4.78 -60.13 40.33
N GLY A 273 4.77 -61.24 41.08
CA GLY A 273 3.96 -62.43 40.75
C GLY A 273 4.71 -63.59 40.08
N MET A 274 4.88 -64.66 40.86
CA MET A 274 5.50 -65.96 40.54
C MET A 274 4.76 -66.83 39.50
N THR A 275 5.38 -67.98 39.22
CA THR A 275 4.91 -69.26 38.65
C THR A 275 4.91 -69.47 37.13
N GLU A 276 5.42 -70.66 36.76
CA GLU A 276 5.40 -71.28 35.43
C GLU A 276 4.02 -71.86 35.08
N THR A 277 3.71 -72.10 33.80
CA THR A 277 3.22 -73.42 33.27
C THR A 277 2.79 -73.34 31.78
N GLN A 278 3.37 -74.24 30.98
CA GLN A 278 2.89 -74.92 29.75
C GLN A 278 1.86 -74.31 28.76
N LYS A 279 2.30 -74.21 27.48
CA LYS A 279 1.90 -75.03 26.29
C LYS A 279 0.44 -75.06 25.76
N SER A 280 0.30 -75.47 24.48
CA SER A 280 -0.91 -75.63 23.62
C SER A 280 -1.50 -74.32 23.07
N GLU A 281 -1.89 -74.13 21.81
CA GLU A 281 -2.43 -74.93 20.67
C GLU A 281 -3.96 -74.80 20.46
N SER A 282 -4.40 -75.03 19.21
CA SER A 282 -5.71 -74.66 18.63
C SER A 282 -5.94 -73.14 18.48
N GLY A 283 -6.82 -72.66 17.60
CA GLY A 283 -7.63 -73.34 16.58
C GLY A 283 -8.44 -72.29 15.80
N GLY A 284 -8.40 -72.32 14.46
CA GLY A 284 -8.99 -71.24 13.65
C GLY A 284 -10.49 -71.41 13.37
N ASN A 285 -11.11 -70.38 12.79
CA ASN A 285 -12.26 -70.58 11.91
C ASN A 285 -12.31 -69.51 10.79
N VAL A 286 -13.02 -69.84 9.71
CA VAL A 286 -13.17 -69.04 8.49
C VAL A 286 -14.44 -68.20 8.49
N LEU A 287 -14.49 -67.17 7.64
CA LEU A 287 -15.63 -66.85 6.77
C LEU A 287 -15.21 -65.87 5.65
N SER A 288 -15.93 -65.85 4.52
CA SER A 288 -15.61 -65.04 3.34
C SER A 288 -16.80 -64.94 2.36
N LEU A 289 -16.72 -63.97 1.42
CA LEU A 289 -17.62 -63.71 0.28
C LEU A 289 -19.00 -63.05 0.62
N PRO A 290 -19.70 -62.38 -0.33
CA PRO A 290 -19.31 -61.99 -1.71
C PRO A 290 -19.50 -60.49 -2.10
N ILE A 291 -19.06 -60.22 -3.34
CA ILE A 291 -19.09 -59.00 -4.21
C ILE A 291 -20.47 -58.31 -4.38
N PRO A 292 -20.54 -57.04 -4.88
CA PRO A 292 -20.65 -56.80 -6.34
C PRO A 292 -19.82 -55.61 -6.89
N SER A 293 -19.82 -55.46 -8.22
CA SER A 293 -18.89 -54.60 -8.99
C SER A 293 -19.51 -53.34 -9.62
N THR A 294 -18.66 -52.33 -9.87
CA THR A 294 -18.70 -51.34 -10.98
C THR A 294 -20.01 -50.62 -11.33
N VAL A 295 -20.02 -49.28 -11.18
CA VAL A 295 -20.86 -48.36 -11.97
C VAL A 295 -19.98 -47.24 -12.53
N THR A 296 -20.01 -47.05 -13.86
CA THR A 296 -19.33 -45.95 -14.57
C THR A 296 -20.35 -44.86 -14.95
N PRO A 297 -20.10 -43.58 -14.59
CA PRO A 297 -20.79 -42.45 -15.19
C PRO A 297 -20.31 -42.20 -16.63
N GLY A 298 -21.24 -41.89 -17.54
CA GLY A 298 -20.93 -41.47 -18.90
C GLY A 298 -20.55 -39.98 -19.02
N PRO A 299 -20.12 -39.51 -20.21
CA PRO A 299 -19.72 -38.12 -20.43
C PRO A 299 -20.92 -37.16 -20.38
N ILE A 300 -20.70 -35.97 -19.80
CA ILE A 300 -21.66 -34.86 -19.76
C ILE A 300 -21.42 -33.95 -20.99
N PRO A 301 -22.46 -33.53 -21.73
CA PRO A 301 -22.31 -32.73 -22.95
C PRO A 301 -21.90 -31.26 -22.68
N PRO A 302 -21.31 -30.58 -23.68
CA PRO A 302 -20.88 -29.19 -23.54
C PRO A 302 -22.08 -28.21 -23.54
N MET A 303 -21.99 -27.17 -22.71
CA MET A 303 -22.88 -26.01 -22.78
C MET A 303 -22.28 -24.88 -23.63
N THR A 304 -23.14 -24.13 -24.31
CA THR A 304 -22.77 -23.07 -25.27
C THR A 304 -22.47 -21.72 -24.58
N PRO A 305 -21.57 -20.89 -25.14
CA PRO A 305 -21.22 -19.59 -24.55
C PRO A 305 -22.07 -18.43 -25.10
N GLU A 306 -22.86 -17.78 -24.26
CA GLU A 306 -23.38 -16.43 -24.53
C GLU A 306 -23.64 -15.63 -23.24
N GLU A 307 -23.77 -14.30 -23.38
CA GLU A 307 -24.20 -13.33 -22.36
C GLU A 307 -23.41 -13.19 -21.03
N ALA A 308 -22.21 -12.58 -21.12
CA ALA A 308 -21.70 -11.73 -20.04
C ALA A 308 -20.86 -10.58 -20.61
N LYS A 309 -21.34 -9.33 -20.49
CA LYS A 309 -20.63 -8.13 -20.99
C LYS A 309 -20.84 -6.93 -20.06
N ALA A 310 -19.77 -6.14 -19.92
CA ALA A 310 -19.70 -4.84 -19.24
C ALA A 310 -19.83 -4.80 -17.69
N THR A 311 -18.70 -5.01 -17.02
CA THR A 311 -18.14 -3.98 -16.11
C THR A 311 -16.64 -3.82 -16.40
N GLY A 312 -16.19 -2.58 -16.63
CA GLY A 312 -14.81 -2.28 -17.02
C GLY A 312 -13.96 -1.83 -15.83
N GLY A 313 -13.29 -2.76 -15.14
CA GLY A 313 -12.33 -2.48 -14.09
C GLY A 313 -11.10 -3.38 -14.22
N SER A 314 -10.05 -2.89 -14.90
CA SER A 314 -8.88 -3.70 -15.26
C SER A 314 -7.86 -3.76 -14.12
N GLU A 315 -8.11 -4.59 -13.12
CA GLU A 315 -7.04 -5.10 -12.26
C GLU A 315 -6.14 -6.08 -13.06
N PRO A 316 -4.81 -6.10 -12.81
CA PRO A 316 -3.91 -7.04 -13.44
C PRO A 316 -4.09 -8.45 -12.84
N LYS A 317 -5.08 -9.20 -13.34
CA LYS A 317 -5.21 -10.64 -13.03
C LYS A 317 -3.98 -11.40 -13.53
N LEU A 318 -3.12 -11.81 -12.60
CA LEU A 318 -1.98 -12.68 -12.87
C LEU A 318 -2.46 -14.13 -13.05
N SER A 319 -3.10 -14.41 -14.19
CA SER A 319 -3.61 -15.74 -14.55
C SER A 319 -2.47 -16.68 -14.92
N LEU A 320 -1.77 -17.20 -13.92
CA LEU A 320 -0.85 -18.32 -14.08
C LEU A 320 -1.66 -19.62 -14.29
N PRO A 321 -1.25 -20.51 -15.20
CA PRO A 321 -1.79 -21.87 -15.25
C PRO A 321 -1.41 -22.65 -13.99
N MET A 322 -2.04 -23.81 -13.78
CA MET A 322 -1.55 -24.77 -12.78
C MET A 322 -0.14 -25.27 -13.13
N PRO A 323 0.66 -25.72 -12.13
CA PRO A 323 1.97 -26.35 -12.38
C PRO A 323 1.85 -27.48 -13.41
N PRO A 324 2.57 -27.41 -14.55
CA PRO A 324 2.46 -28.38 -15.64
C PRO A 324 3.38 -29.60 -15.43
N PRO A 325 2.98 -30.81 -15.85
CA PRO A 325 3.84 -31.98 -15.83
C PRO A 325 4.74 -32.05 -17.08
N LEU A 326 6.05 -31.90 -16.88
CA LEU A 326 7.17 -32.12 -17.82
C LEU A 326 6.94 -31.92 -19.34
N LYS A 327 7.41 -30.78 -19.90
CA LYS A 327 8.53 -30.67 -20.89
C LYS A 327 8.82 -29.23 -21.38
N SER A 328 9.76 -29.11 -22.32
CA SER A 328 10.66 -27.96 -22.58
C SER A 328 10.58 -27.36 -24.01
N GLY A 329 11.14 -26.15 -24.21
CA GLY A 329 11.71 -25.75 -25.52
C GLY A 329 11.45 -24.33 -26.12
N GLU A 330 12.28 -23.34 -25.75
CA GLU A 330 12.83 -22.23 -26.59
C GLU A 330 11.95 -21.18 -27.36
N GLY A 331 12.59 -20.07 -27.78
CA GLY A 331 12.04 -18.95 -28.59
C GLY A 331 13.01 -17.75 -28.75
N LYS A 332 12.79 -16.76 -29.66
CA LYS A 332 13.57 -15.49 -29.84
C LYS A 332 12.87 -14.42 -30.76
N PRO A 333 13.39 -13.19 -31.06
CA PRO A 333 12.57 -11.94 -31.09
C PRO A 333 12.71 -11.02 -32.35
N LEU A 334 12.30 -9.73 -32.26
CA LEU A 334 12.26 -8.69 -33.31
C LEU A 334 13.40 -7.61 -33.26
N PRO A 335 13.62 -6.82 -34.34
CA PRO A 335 14.49 -5.62 -34.42
C PRO A 335 13.74 -4.25 -34.49
N SER A 336 14.38 -3.17 -35.00
CA SER A 336 14.29 -1.76 -34.55
C SER A 336 14.18 -0.62 -35.63
N ASP A 337 14.29 0.66 -35.20
CA ASP A 337 14.74 1.90 -35.94
C ASP A 337 13.73 2.83 -36.70
N VAL A 338 13.93 4.15 -36.99
CA VAL A 338 14.44 5.35 -36.24
C VAL A 338 14.29 6.72 -37.02
N LYS A 339 13.82 7.84 -36.39
CA LYS A 339 13.96 9.33 -36.73
C LYS A 339 13.51 9.93 -38.11
N PRO A 340 13.58 11.27 -38.43
CA PRO A 340 13.54 12.57 -37.67
C PRO A 340 12.56 13.68 -38.27
N ALA A 341 12.78 14.99 -38.01
CA ALA A 341 11.91 16.19 -38.29
C ALA A 341 12.29 17.04 -39.56
N GLU A 342 11.85 18.28 -39.91
CA GLU A 342 11.22 19.48 -39.25
C GLU A 342 10.56 20.42 -40.37
N PRO A 343 10.54 21.80 -40.49
CA PRO A 343 10.54 23.02 -39.60
C PRO A 343 9.63 24.27 -39.99
N ILE A 344 9.67 25.36 -39.18
CA ILE A 344 9.47 26.87 -39.37
C ILE A 344 8.17 27.66 -39.80
N SER A 345 7.72 28.56 -38.87
CA SER A 345 7.36 30.03 -39.00
C SER A 345 6.13 30.55 -39.80
N PRO A 346 5.62 31.84 -39.64
CA PRO A 346 6.06 33.02 -38.84
C PRO A 346 4.97 33.73 -37.94
N SER A 347 5.15 35.01 -37.56
CA SER A 347 4.42 35.84 -36.53
C SER A 347 3.63 37.05 -37.12
N PRO A 348 2.77 37.80 -36.37
CA PRO A 348 3.16 39.18 -35.98
C PRO A 348 2.48 39.86 -34.74
N ALA A 349 2.94 41.10 -34.44
CA ALA A 349 2.26 42.26 -33.78
C ALA A 349 2.37 42.51 -32.25
N THR A 350 2.16 43.78 -31.83
CA THR A 350 2.79 44.41 -30.64
C THR A 350 1.86 45.36 -29.88
N GLN A 351 2.04 45.47 -28.55
CA GLN A 351 1.58 46.60 -27.71
C GLN A 351 2.73 47.19 -26.86
N GLN A 352 2.54 48.39 -26.30
CA GLN A 352 3.61 49.22 -25.70
C GLN A 352 4.07 48.74 -24.31
N LYS A 353 5.29 49.12 -23.90
CA LYS A 353 5.93 48.72 -22.62
C LYS A 353 6.14 49.91 -21.67
N PRO A 354 6.09 49.70 -20.34
CA PRO A 354 6.36 50.73 -19.33
C PRO A 354 7.86 51.05 -19.19
N ASN A 355 8.16 52.19 -18.57
CA ASN A 355 9.49 52.81 -18.53
C ASN A 355 10.40 52.24 -17.42
N ASP A 356 11.72 52.25 -17.63
CA ASP A 356 12.64 51.36 -16.91
C ASP A 356 12.75 51.58 -15.39
N THR A 357 12.56 52.81 -14.88
CA THR A 357 12.63 53.09 -13.43
C THR A 357 11.44 52.53 -12.64
N GLN A 358 10.25 52.49 -13.24
CA GLN A 358 9.09 51.82 -12.61
C GLN A 358 9.25 50.30 -12.69
N LYS A 359 9.79 49.82 -13.81
CA LYS A 359 10.05 48.41 -14.11
C LYS A 359 11.14 47.80 -13.21
N SER A 360 12.18 48.54 -12.84
CA SER A 360 13.19 48.06 -11.87
C SER A 360 12.60 47.90 -10.46
N ALA A 361 11.85 48.89 -9.99
CA ALA A 361 11.17 48.85 -8.69
C ALA A 361 10.13 47.73 -8.62
N SER A 362 9.30 47.55 -9.66
CA SER A 362 8.33 46.45 -9.72
C SER A 362 9.02 45.09 -9.77
N ASN A 363 10.09 44.93 -10.56
CA ASN A 363 10.84 43.68 -10.64
C ASN A 363 11.50 43.32 -9.30
N GLN A 364 11.98 44.30 -8.53
CA GLN A 364 12.59 44.05 -7.23
C GLN A 364 11.55 43.66 -6.16
N ALA A 365 10.38 44.30 -6.16
CA ALA A 365 9.27 43.93 -5.30
C ALA A 365 8.71 42.53 -5.64
N ASP A 366 8.57 42.22 -6.94
CA ASP A 366 8.11 40.92 -7.41
C ASP A 366 9.11 39.79 -7.12
N LYS A 367 10.41 40.02 -7.32
CA LYS A 367 11.45 39.07 -6.89
C LYS A 367 11.34 38.81 -5.39
N GLY A 368 11.26 39.86 -4.56
CA GLY A 368 11.13 39.71 -3.11
C GLY A 368 9.85 38.97 -2.67
N ARG A 369 8.78 38.98 -3.49
CA ARG A 369 7.55 38.21 -3.28
C ARG A 369 7.72 36.74 -3.67
N PHE A 370 8.31 36.47 -4.84
CA PHE A 370 8.70 35.12 -5.25
C PHE A 370 9.64 34.46 -4.22
N ASP A 371 10.65 35.17 -3.73
CA ASP A 371 11.62 34.67 -2.76
C ASP A 371 10.92 34.15 -1.48
N ARG A 372 9.87 34.86 -1.01
CA ARG A 372 9.04 34.42 0.13
C ARG A 372 8.25 33.14 -0.19
N PHE A 373 7.60 33.09 -1.36
CA PHE A 373 6.78 31.95 -1.74
C PHE A 373 7.63 30.70 -1.97
N ALA A 374 8.80 30.85 -2.59
CA ALA A 374 9.78 29.79 -2.77
C ALA A 374 10.25 29.23 -1.42
N THR A 375 10.60 30.10 -0.46
CA THR A 375 11.06 29.69 0.88
C THR A 375 10.01 28.88 1.66
N GLY A 376 8.72 29.14 1.46
CA GLY A 376 7.64 28.35 2.08
C GLY A 376 7.23 27.08 1.32
N THR A 377 7.46 27.05 0.00
CA THR A 377 7.04 25.93 -0.88
C THR A 377 8.08 24.83 -0.96
N PHE A 378 9.36 25.21 -1.01
CA PHE A 378 10.48 24.29 -1.10
C PHE A 378 11.19 24.24 0.26
N ASN A 379 11.23 23.06 0.89
CA ASN A 379 12.25 22.82 1.92
C ASN A 379 13.61 22.82 1.21
N ILE A 380 14.37 23.90 1.36
CA ILE A 380 15.58 24.23 0.59
C ILE A 380 16.69 23.17 0.70
N GLU A 381 16.62 22.29 1.69
CA GLU A 381 17.60 21.22 1.99
C GLU A 381 17.55 20.02 1.00
N GLY A 382 16.67 20.03 0.00
CA GLY A 382 16.55 18.96 -1.00
C GLY A 382 17.74 18.91 -1.97
N GLY A 383 18.64 17.93 -1.81
CA GLY A 383 19.73 17.61 -2.74
C GLY A 383 19.34 16.64 -3.86
N TYR A 384 20.35 16.10 -4.56
CA TYR A 384 20.19 15.12 -5.64
C TYR A 384 19.75 13.74 -5.12
N SER A 385 18.72 13.18 -5.75
CA SER A 385 18.24 11.81 -5.58
C SER A 385 18.01 11.13 -6.93
N ASN A 386 18.18 9.80 -6.96
CA ASN A 386 17.92 8.93 -8.10
C ASN A 386 17.69 7.50 -7.58
N ASP A 387 16.53 7.27 -6.95
CA ASP A 387 16.12 5.95 -6.44
C ASP A 387 15.56 5.11 -7.61
N PRO A 388 16.09 3.90 -7.89
CA PRO A 388 15.57 3.04 -8.97
C PRO A 388 14.12 2.56 -8.77
N ASN A 389 13.53 2.77 -7.59
CA ASN A 389 12.12 2.48 -7.30
C ASN A 389 11.21 3.70 -7.48
N ASP A 390 11.76 4.91 -7.65
CA ASP A 390 10.97 6.13 -7.84
C ASP A 390 10.67 6.39 -9.32
N THR A 391 9.38 6.48 -9.64
CA THR A 391 8.87 6.88 -10.96
C THR A 391 9.24 8.31 -11.39
N GLY A 392 9.73 9.17 -10.47
CA GLY A 392 10.22 10.51 -10.77
C GLY A 392 11.60 10.56 -11.43
N GLY A 393 12.45 9.56 -11.19
CA GLY A 393 13.84 9.51 -11.66
C GLY A 393 14.75 10.60 -11.08
N GLU A 394 15.86 10.90 -11.77
CA GLU A 394 16.83 11.94 -11.37
C GLU A 394 16.13 13.25 -10.98
N THR A 395 16.31 13.66 -9.72
CA THR A 395 15.67 14.84 -9.14
C THR A 395 16.66 15.57 -8.24
N ASN A 396 16.75 16.90 -8.34
CA ASN A 396 17.61 17.73 -7.49
C ASN A 396 16.94 19.08 -7.23
N HIS A 397 16.99 19.59 -5.99
CA HIS A 397 16.27 20.80 -5.59
C HIS A 397 14.75 20.77 -5.94
N GLY A 398 14.16 19.56 -5.98
CA GLY A 398 12.78 19.29 -6.41
C GLY A 398 12.53 19.35 -7.92
N ILE A 399 13.52 19.75 -8.74
CA ILE A 399 13.44 19.71 -10.19
C ILE A 399 13.78 18.29 -10.67
N THR A 400 12.81 17.62 -11.28
CA THR A 400 13.03 16.32 -11.93
C THR A 400 13.69 16.50 -13.30
N LYS A 401 14.28 15.44 -13.83
CA LYS A 401 14.81 15.42 -15.21
C LYS A 401 13.75 15.81 -16.25
N GLY A 402 12.51 15.34 -16.07
CA GLY A 402 11.41 15.70 -16.97
C GLY A 402 11.11 17.20 -16.98
N THR A 403 11.13 17.85 -15.80
CA THR A 403 10.97 19.31 -15.69
C THR A 403 12.17 20.06 -16.31
N LEU A 404 13.40 19.61 -16.06
CA LEU A 404 14.60 20.25 -16.61
C LEU A 404 14.70 20.11 -18.14
N ASP A 405 14.41 18.93 -18.69
CA ASP A 405 14.35 18.69 -20.14
C ASP A 405 13.26 19.56 -20.81
N ALA A 406 12.09 19.69 -20.17
CA ALA A 406 11.00 20.54 -20.65
C ALA A 406 11.37 22.03 -20.61
N TYR A 407 12.00 22.49 -19.53
CA TYR A 407 12.52 23.85 -19.39
C TYR A 407 13.56 24.17 -20.48
N HIS A 408 14.55 23.30 -20.68
CA HIS A 408 15.55 23.45 -21.73
C HIS A 408 14.90 23.50 -23.13
N LYS A 409 13.93 22.63 -23.42
CA LYS A 409 13.18 22.64 -24.69
C LYS A 409 12.36 23.93 -24.90
N LYS A 410 11.86 24.55 -23.83
CA LYS A 410 10.97 25.71 -23.89
C LYS A 410 11.70 27.06 -23.89
N TYR A 411 12.85 27.16 -23.21
CA TYR A 411 13.58 28.43 -23.04
C TYR A 411 15.05 28.41 -23.50
N GLY A 412 15.57 27.28 -23.98
CA GLY A 412 16.88 27.20 -24.63
C GLY A 412 18.08 27.05 -23.70
N GLY A 413 17.88 26.66 -22.43
CA GLY A 413 18.97 26.43 -21.46
C GLY A 413 18.89 27.32 -20.22
N LEU A 414 19.95 27.31 -19.41
CA LEU A 414 20.06 28.15 -18.20
C LEU A 414 21.11 29.26 -18.36
N GLY A 415 20.72 30.46 -17.89
CA GLY A 415 21.50 31.70 -18.01
C GLY A 415 21.65 32.21 -19.44
N GLU A 416 22.31 33.37 -19.60
CA GLU A 416 22.53 34.03 -20.90
C GLU A 416 23.29 33.16 -21.92
N SER A 417 24.00 32.12 -21.45
CA SER A 417 24.77 31.21 -22.30
C SER A 417 23.99 30.02 -22.86
N GLY A 418 22.71 29.82 -22.48
CA GLY A 418 21.89 28.69 -22.96
C GLY A 418 22.47 27.30 -22.67
N ARG A 419 23.37 27.18 -21.70
CA ARG A 419 24.11 25.93 -21.45
C ARG A 419 23.17 24.90 -20.81
N SER A 420 23.09 23.72 -21.40
CA SER A 420 22.43 22.56 -20.77
C SER A 420 23.25 22.09 -19.58
N VAL A 421 22.65 22.07 -18.40
CA VAL A 421 23.17 21.40 -17.20
C VAL A 421 22.52 20.01 -17.04
N SER A 422 23.11 19.11 -16.27
CA SER A 422 22.42 17.91 -15.82
C SER A 422 21.57 18.23 -14.57
N VAL A 423 20.65 17.34 -14.19
CA VAL A 423 19.92 17.47 -12.91
C VAL A 423 20.88 17.42 -11.72
N LYS A 424 21.90 16.56 -11.81
CA LYS A 424 22.92 16.37 -10.78
C LYS A 424 23.78 17.61 -10.54
N ASP A 425 24.02 18.40 -11.60
CA ASP A 425 24.84 19.62 -11.54
C ASP A 425 24.01 20.91 -11.35
N LEU A 426 22.68 20.79 -11.25
CA LEU A 426 21.77 21.91 -11.06
C LEU A 426 22.02 22.59 -9.70
N THR A 427 22.26 23.90 -9.70
CA THR A 427 22.42 24.68 -8.45
C THR A 427 21.07 25.18 -7.91
N GLN A 428 21.03 25.53 -6.63
CA GLN A 428 19.84 26.12 -5.99
C GLN A 428 19.37 27.38 -6.73
N ASP A 429 20.31 28.26 -7.14
CA ASP A 429 19.99 29.48 -7.91
C ASP A 429 19.37 29.14 -9.28
N GLN A 430 19.87 28.10 -9.95
CA GLN A 430 19.31 27.62 -11.23
C GLN A 430 17.92 27.01 -11.04
N ALA A 431 17.70 26.25 -9.97
CA ALA A 431 16.37 25.76 -9.62
C ALA A 431 15.40 26.93 -9.32
N GLN A 432 15.83 27.97 -8.61
CA GLN A 432 15.04 29.18 -8.38
C GLN A 432 14.68 29.90 -9.69
N ILE A 433 15.59 29.95 -10.68
CA ILE A 433 15.30 30.50 -12.01
C ILE A 433 14.20 29.69 -12.70
N ILE A 434 14.26 28.35 -12.68
CA ILE A 434 13.21 27.49 -13.25
C ILE A 434 11.87 27.71 -12.52
N TYR A 435 11.87 27.71 -11.19
CA TYR A 435 10.64 27.91 -10.41
C TYR A 435 10.01 29.29 -10.61
N LYS A 436 10.80 30.37 -10.62
CA LYS A 436 10.26 31.69 -10.94
C LYS A 436 9.66 31.68 -12.34
N LYS A 437 10.36 31.09 -13.32
CA LYS A 437 9.91 31.16 -14.71
C LYS A 437 8.67 30.32 -15.01
N GLU A 438 8.65 29.03 -14.63
CA GLU A 438 7.56 28.11 -15.01
C GLU A 438 6.35 28.08 -14.07
N TYR A 439 6.55 28.44 -12.80
CA TYR A 439 5.54 28.30 -11.74
C TYR A 439 5.05 29.65 -11.19
N TYR A 440 5.81 30.74 -11.34
CA TYR A 440 5.41 32.08 -10.93
C TYR A 440 5.09 33.01 -12.14
N ASP A 441 6.05 33.23 -13.03
CA ASP A 441 5.95 34.20 -14.15
C ASP A 441 4.98 33.72 -15.23
N ASP A 442 5.23 32.55 -15.84
CA ASP A 442 4.34 31.97 -16.86
C ASP A 442 2.97 31.55 -16.30
N ARG A 443 2.79 31.60 -14.97
CA ARG A 443 1.52 31.35 -14.27
C ARG A 443 0.87 32.62 -13.71
N ARG A 444 1.47 33.79 -13.98
CA ARG A 444 0.91 35.12 -13.66
C ARG A 444 0.60 35.30 -12.16
N ILE A 445 1.36 34.63 -11.29
CA ILE A 445 1.16 34.68 -9.81
C ILE A 445 1.35 36.10 -9.26
N GLY A 446 2.23 36.89 -9.88
CA GLY A 446 2.40 38.32 -9.59
C GLY A 446 1.13 39.17 -9.78
N GLU A 447 0.15 38.70 -10.57
CA GLU A 447 -1.11 39.41 -10.83
C GLU A 447 -2.21 39.08 -9.82
N ILE A 448 -2.06 38.04 -9.00
CA ILE A 448 -3.00 37.74 -7.90
C ILE A 448 -2.70 38.69 -6.75
N GLY A 449 -3.66 39.54 -6.38
CA GLY A 449 -3.45 40.63 -5.41
C GLY A 449 -3.25 40.17 -3.97
N ASP A 450 -4.07 39.23 -3.49
CA ASP A 450 -3.96 38.70 -2.13
C ASP A 450 -2.72 37.81 -1.95
N GLU A 451 -1.91 38.10 -0.94
CA GLU A 451 -0.61 37.43 -0.76
C GLU A 451 -0.74 35.97 -0.33
N LYS A 452 -1.68 35.64 0.58
CA LYS A 452 -1.86 34.25 1.03
C LYS A 452 -2.47 33.37 -0.07
N THR A 453 -3.41 33.90 -0.85
CA THR A 453 -3.97 33.20 -2.01
C THR A 453 -2.93 33.01 -3.11
N ALA A 454 -2.12 34.04 -3.42
CA ALA A 454 -1.05 33.91 -4.43
C ALA A 454 0.00 32.86 -4.02
N ALA A 455 0.39 32.82 -2.74
CA ALA A 455 1.28 31.79 -2.21
C ALA A 455 0.68 30.38 -2.32
N HIS A 456 -0.62 30.23 -2.00
CA HIS A 456 -1.31 28.95 -2.09
C HIS A 456 -1.41 28.43 -3.54
N VAL A 457 -1.72 29.32 -4.49
CA VAL A 457 -1.78 28.99 -5.92
C VAL A 457 -0.40 28.58 -6.45
N PHE A 458 0.67 29.25 -6.02
CA PHE A 458 2.05 28.88 -6.37
C PHE A 458 2.44 27.50 -5.82
N ASP A 459 2.23 27.24 -4.52
CA ASP A 459 2.53 25.95 -3.89
C ASP A 459 1.73 24.80 -4.53
N LEU A 460 0.46 25.03 -4.92
CA LEU A 460 -0.33 24.06 -5.69
C LEU A 460 0.22 23.79 -7.08
N GLY A 461 0.64 24.84 -7.79
CA GLY A 461 1.27 24.70 -9.09
C GLY A 461 2.54 23.84 -9.04
N VAL A 462 3.31 23.96 -7.95
CA VAL A 462 4.47 23.10 -7.67
C VAL A 462 4.05 21.68 -7.30
N ASN A 463 3.30 21.51 -6.20
CA ASN A 463 3.08 20.19 -5.57
C ASN A 463 2.16 19.26 -6.37
N HIS A 464 1.32 19.79 -7.27
CA HIS A 464 0.31 19.01 -8.02
C HIS A 464 0.44 19.14 -9.54
N SER A 465 1.50 19.80 -10.02
CA SER A 465 1.58 20.43 -11.34
C SER A 465 0.58 21.58 -11.56
N PRO A 466 0.90 22.57 -12.41
CA PRO A 466 0.02 23.72 -12.63
C PRO A 466 -1.37 23.35 -13.17
N GLY A 467 -1.49 22.26 -13.93
CA GLY A 467 -2.76 21.83 -14.52
C GLY A 467 -3.74 21.24 -13.51
N ALA A 468 -3.30 20.37 -12.60
CA ALA A 468 -4.19 19.82 -11.57
C ALA A 468 -4.45 20.84 -10.45
N GLY A 469 -3.42 21.60 -10.04
CA GLY A 469 -3.58 22.71 -9.11
C GLY A 469 -4.59 23.75 -9.61
N GLY A 470 -4.49 24.16 -10.89
CA GLY A 470 -5.44 25.05 -11.55
C GLY A 470 -6.90 24.57 -11.45
N LYS A 471 -7.14 23.26 -11.61
CA LYS A 471 -8.50 22.68 -11.48
C LYS A 471 -9.04 22.73 -10.06
N MET A 472 -8.20 22.47 -9.05
CA MET A 472 -8.59 22.63 -7.64
C MET A 472 -9.00 24.08 -7.34
N ILE A 473 -8.22 25.04 -7.84
CA ILE A 473 -8.49 26.48 -7.69
C ILE A 473 -9.80 26.88 -8.38
N GLN A 474 -10.02 26.47 -9.63
CA GLN A 474 -11.23 26.80 -10.39
C GLN A 474 -12.51 26.24 -9.74
N LYS A 475 -12.47 24.99 -9.27
CA LYS A 475 -13.56 24.41 -8.47
C LYS A 475 -13.82 25.21 -7.19
N ALA A 476 -12.79 25.52 -6.41
CA ALA A 476 -12.91 26.25 -5.16
C ALA A 476 -13.47 27.67 -5.35
N VAL A 477 -13.02 28.38 -6.40
CA VAL A 477 -13.58 29.70 -6.76
C VAL A 477 -15.04 29.58 -7.17
N ASN A 478 -15.42 28.57 -7.97
CA ASN A 478 -16.84 28.34 -8.33
C ASN A 478 -17.71 27.96 -7.13
N ALA A 479 -17.17 27.22 -6.15
CA ALA A 479 -17.89 26.83 -4.94
C ALA A 479 -18.16 28.01 -3.99
N VAL A 480 -17.26 29.01 -3.95
CA VAL A 480 -17.37 30.20 -3.09
C VAL A 480 -18.03 31.39 -3.81
N ILE A 481 -17.89 31.46 -5.13
CA ILE A 481 -18.44 32.52 -5.99
C ILE A 481 -19.20 31.84 -7.15
N PRO A 482 -20.45 31.39 -6.94
CA PRO A 482 -21.22 30.65 -7.95
C PRO A 482 -21.44 31.40 -9.27
N ASP A 483 -21.38 32.73 -9.25
CA ASP A 483 -21.49 33.57 -10.45
C ASP A 483 -20.17 33.74 -11.23
N ALA A 484 -19.02 33.30 -10.69
CA ALA A 484 -17.76 33.31 -11.42
C ALA A 484 -17.76 32.37 -12.64
N LYS A 485 -18.51 31.25 -12.54
CA LYS A 485 -18.81 30.30 -13.63
C LYS A 485 -17.58 29.96 -14.48
N LEU A 486 -16.45 29.71 -13.82
CA LEU A 486 -15.18 29.36 -14.44
C LEU A 486 -15.27 27.97 -15.05
N GLU A 487 -14.64 27.81 -16.21
CA GLU A 487 -14.34 26.51 -16.79
C GLU A 487 -13.23 25.83 -15.95
N VAL A 488 -13.29 24.51 -15.79
CA VAL A 488 -12.33 23.73 -14.98
C VAL A 488 -11.27 23.10 -15.89
N ASP A 489 -10.63 23.95 -16.70
CA ASP A 489 -9.64 23.57 -17.71
C ASP A 489 -8.23 23.30 -17.11
N GLY A 490 -7.92 23.88 -15.95
CA GLY A 490 -6.61 23.84 -15.30
C GLY A 490 -5.71 25.05 -15.59
N VAL A 491 -6.24 26.10 -16.23
CA VAL A 491 -5.49 27.29 -16.63
C VAL A 491 -5.85 28.48 -15.73
N VAL A 492 -4.90 28.92 -14.91
CA VAL A 492 -5.01 30.15 -14.10
C VAL A 492 -4.79 31.38 -15.00
N GLY A 493 -5.76 31.64 -15.88
CA GLY A 493 -5.78 32.79 -16.80
C GLY A 493 -6.66 33.94 -16.31
N ASP A 494 -6.93 34.90 -17.19
CA ASP A 494 -7.59 36.18 -16.87
C ASP A 494 -8.92 36.03 -16.13
N LYS A 495 -9.75 35.04 -16.49
CA LYS A 495 -11.04 34.78 -15.80
C LYS A 495 -10.81 34.40 -14.34
N THR A 496 -9.90 33.45 -14.09
CA THR A 496 -9.55 32.94 -12.75
C THR A 496 -8.91 34.03 -11.89
N ILE A 497 -7.94 34.76 -12.44
CA ILE A 497 -7.25 35.85 -11.73
C ILE A 497 -8.23 37.01 -11.45
N SER A 498 -9.09 37.38 -12.41
CA SER A 498 -10.08 38.44 -12.21
C SER A 498 -11.16 38.05 -11.19
N ALA A 499 -11.56 36.78 -11.12
CA ALA A 499 -12.48 36.31 -10.09
C ALA A 499 -11.87 36.38 -8.68
N ILE A 500 -10.60 35.94 -8.52
CA ILE A 500 -9.87 36.03 -7.25
C ILE A 500 -9.67 37.50 -6.84
N ASN A 501 -9.22 38.37 -7.75
CA ASN A 501 -8.97 39.79 -7.45
C ASN A 501 -10.24 40.63 -7.21
N LYS A 502 -11.43 40.10 -7.48
CA LYS A 502 -12.73 40.74 -7.18
C LYS A 502 -13.39 40.18 -5.90
N ALA A 503 -12.84 39.13 -5.32
CA ALA A 503 -13.38 38.50 -4.13
C ALA A 503 -13.23 39.40 -2.88
N THR A 504 -14.21 39.39 -1.98
CA THR A 504 -14.06 40.05 -0.67
C THR A 504 -13.03 39.32 0.20
N PRO A 505 -12.49 39.93 1.27
CA PRO A 505 -11.59 39.24 2.21
C PRO A 505 -12.17 37.94 2.79
N GLU A 506 -13.48 37.87 3.00
CA GLU A 506 -14.21 36.69 3.47
C GLU A 506 -14.28 35.62 2.39
N GLN A 507 -14.53 36.02 1.13
CA GLN A 507 -14.48 35.11 -0.01
C GLN A 507 -13.06 34.60 -0.27
N LEU A 508 -12.01 35.41 -0.10
CA LEU A 508 -10.62 34.98 -0.20
C LEU A 508 -10.25 33.94 0.87
N LYS A 509 -10.71 34.12 2.11
CA LYS A 509 -10.58 33.11 3.18
C LYS A 509 -11.31 31.82 2.81
N ALA A 510 -12.56 31.92 2.38
CA ALA A 510 -13.36 30.77 1.95
C ALA A 510 -12.76 30.05 0.74
N ILE A 511 -12.20 30.77 -0.24
CA ILE A 511 -11.47 30.20 -1.39
C ILE A 511 -10.27 29.40 -0.89
N ASN A 512 -9.43 29.95 -0.01
CA ASN A 512 -8.28 29.21 0.52
C ASN A 512 -8.70 27.95 1.30
N ASN A 513 -9.77 28.02 2.10
CA ASN A 513 -10.31 26.87 2.80
C ASN A 513 -10.91 25.81 1.85
N ALA A 514 -11.57 26.23 0.77
CA ALA A 514 -12.11 25.32 -0.25
C ALA A 514 -11.01 24.68 -1.11
N ILE A 515 -9.95 25.44 -1.44
CA ILE A 515 -8.75 24.92 -2.10
C ILE A 515 -8.07 23.87 -1.21
N ALA A 516 -7.94 24.13 0.10
CA ALA A 516 -7.40 23.15 1.04
C ALA A 516 -8.27 21.87 1.10
N ASN A 517 -9.60 21.98 1.06
CA ASN A 517 -10.50 20.83 0.99
C ASN A 517 -10.29 19.99 -0.28
N GLU A 518 -10.23 20.62 -1.46
CA GLU A 518 -9.95 19.95 -2.75
C GLU A 518 -8.60 19.22 -2.72
N ARG A 519 -7.58 19.86 -2.14
CA ARG A 519 -6.23 19.30 -1.99
C ARG A 519 -6.19 18.11 -1.04
N GLU A 520 -6.85 18.20 0.12
CA GLU A 520 -6.96 17.08 1.06
C GLU A 520 -7.74 15.90 0.46
N ALA A 521 -8.83 16.16 -0.27
CA ALA A 521 -9.59 15.13 -0.98
C ALA A 521 -8.73 14.43 -2.04
N TYR A 522 -7.94 15.18 -2.81
CA TYR A 522 -7.02 14.61 -3.79
C TYR A 522 -5.90 13.78 -3.13
N TYR A 523 -5.32 14.22 -2.02
CA TYR A 523 -4.34 13.41 -1.28
C TYR A 523 -4.93 12.12 -0.74
N ARG A 524 -6.17 12.13 -0.22
CA ARG A 524 -6.89 10.92 0.21
C ARG A 524 -7.15 9.98 -0.96
N PHE A 525 -7.56 10.50 -2.12
CA PHE A 525 -7.72 9.73 -3.36
C PHE A 525 -6.40 9.09 -3.86
N LEU A 526 -5.26 9.78 -3.76
CA LEU A 526 -3.95 9.19 -4.09
C LEU A 526 -3.63 7.98 -3.21
N VAL A 527 -3.92 8.06 -1.91
CA VAL A 527 -3.71 6.99 -0.92
C VAL A 527 -4.71 5.84 -1.10
N GLU A 528 -5.94 6.14 -1.44
CA GLU A 528 -6.95 5.14 -1.77
C GLU A 528 -6.52 4.30 -3.00
N ARG A 529 -6.05 4.99 -4.05
CA ARG A 529 -5.51 4.36 -5.27
C ARG A 529 -4.26 3.55 -4.99
N ASP A 530 -3.30 4.11 -4.23
CA ASP A 530 -2.06 3.45 -3.83
C ASP A 530 -1.80 3.60 -2.32
N PRO A 531 -2.17 2.62 -1.48
CA PRO A 531 -1.99 2.67 -0.03
C PRO A 531 -0.55 2.84 0.43
N ARG A 532 0.43 2.52 -0.43
CA ARG A 532 1.84 2.78 -0.13
C ARG A 532 2.11 4.27 0.08
N GLN A 533 1.26 5.16 -0.46
CA GLN A 533 1.34 6.61 -0.26
C GLN A 533 0.83 7.08 1.12
N ALA A 534 0.14 6.22 1.89
CA ALA A 534 -0.44 6.58 3.20
C ALA A 534 0.62 7.13 4.18
N ARG A 535 1.85 6.61 4.09
CA ARG A 535 3.02 7.06 4.87
C ARG A 535 3.32 8.56 4.73
N PHE A 536 2.95 9.18 3.61
CA PHE A 536 3.15 10.62 3.36
C PHE A 536 1.93 11.48 3.74
N LEU A 537 0.78 10.87 4.02
CA LEU A 537 -0.50 11.57 4.11
C LEU A 537 -0.54 12.59 5.26
N ASN A 538 0.06 12.31 6.42
CA ASN A 538 0.20 13.29 7.50
C ASN A 538 0.92 14.57 7.03
N GLY A 539 2.04 14.42 6.31
CA GLY A 539 2.81 15.56 5.78
C GLY A 539 2.03 16.33 4.70
N TRP A 540 1.32 15.62 3.84
CA TRP A 540 0.48 16.19 2.78
C TRP A 540 -0.74 16.95 3.34
N LEU A 541 -1.47 16.38 4.30
CA LEU A 541 -2.58 17.03 4.99
C LEU A 541 -2.11 18.23 5.82
N LYS A 542 -0.96 18.13 6.49
CA LYS A 542 -0.34 19.27 7.21
C LYS A 542 -0.06 20.44 6.25
N ARG A 543 0.59 20.20 5.11
CA ARG A 543 0.84 21.24 4.10
C ARG A 543 -0.45 21.82 3.51
N ALA A 544 -1.49 21.02 3.32
CA ALA A 544 -2.80 21.54 2.92
C ALA A 544 -3.42 22.45 4.01
N GLY A 545 -3.20 22.13 5.28
CA GLY A 545 -3.68 22.90 6.44
C GLY A 545 -3.02 24.28 6.61
N GLU A 546 -1.75 24.45 6.21
CA GLU A 546 -0.99 25.71 6.38
C GLU A 546 -1.67 26.92 5.71
N PHE A 547 -2.41 26.68 4.62
CA PHE A 547 -3.13 27.72 3.89
C PHE A 547 -4.56 28.00 4.39
N ARG A 548 -5.08 27.24 5.37
CA ARG A 548 -6.40 27.50 5.96
C ARG A 548 -6.45 28.84 6.74
N GLN A 549 -7.65 29.40 6.91
CA GLN A 549 -7.91 30.71 7.52
C GLN A 549 -9.21 30.76 8.33
#